data_AF-A0A7H0JY85-F1
#
_entry.id   AF-A0A7H0JY85-F1
#
_cell.length_a   1.000
_cell.length_b   1.000
_cell.length_c   1.000
_cell.angle_alpha   90.00
_cell.angle_beta   90.00
_cell.angle_gamma   90.00
#
_symmetry.space_group_name_H-M   'P 1'
#
loop_
_entity.id
_entity.type
_entity.pdbx_description
1 polymer ?
#
loop_
_entity_poly.entity_id
_entity_poly.type
_entity_poly.pdbx_seq_one_letter_code
_entity_poly.pdbx_strand_id
1 'polypeptide(L)'
;MNFDLSWWQFAAMLVDYTIKFIMIGVVPGGRKPSSANAWLLLILLLPFVGLPLYLLMGSTFVSRRRHRIQVEARRNIDDINLGVPDLTAGLPAETAAVVRLNRALTGYPAVPGDVRALWTDYRKTMHRIASLIDDATTTVNIEIYAVAWDDTTDVVFQAIERAVARGVHVRLLFDHIGSQKYPGFRRLKKRLTDIGVDWHMMLPLDPLHGRWRRPDLRNHRKLVVVDSRVAFLGSFNLIDRGYLIRRHVRAGRQWVDAFVELEGSIVASTESMFAVDWYTESGEVIAQRAVEGSSASANVLQLVPSGPGYFTEPNLRMFVSMIHNAKERITLCSPYFVPEESLLEAITSACYRGVRVDLLVSAKSDQFMVHHAQSAYYEQLLKAGVRIWEFPAPFVLHTKFMLIDDHLPTSVAVVGSSNMDIRSFTLNYESSLFVASGSLLSMLSALGARYLAVSRELTLERWAQRPWYRRYIDNVLKLTSALQ
;
A
#
# COMPACT_ATOMS: atom_id res chain seq x y z
N MET A 1 -10.76 -55.46 12.33
CA MET A 1 -11.94 -54.61 12.06
C MET A 1 -12.25 -54.71 10.59
N ASN A 2 -13.32 -55.40 10.20
CA ASN A 2 -13.86 -55.28 8.84
C ASN A 2 -14.67 -53.98 8.81
N PHE A 3 -14.14 -52.97 8.12
CA PHE A 3 -14.88 -51.74 7.87
C PHE A 3 -15.86 -52.01 6.73
N ASP A 4 -17.12 -52.26 7.07
CA ASP A 4 -18.21 -52.45 6.11
C ASP A 4 -18.62 -51.06 5.55
N LEU A 5 -17.73 -50.46 4.75
CA LEU A 5 -17.95 -49.18 4.11
C LEU A 5 -18.78 -49.40 2.85
N SER A 6 -19.91 -48.71 2.76
CA SER A 6 -20.62 -48.59 1.48
C SER A 6 -19.71 -47.91 0.44
N TRP A 7 -19.94 -48.19 -0.84
CA TRP A 7 -19.08 -47.72 -1.94
C TRP A 7 -18.89 -46.19 -1.94
N TRP A 8 -19.91 -45.40 -1.55
CA TRP A 8 -19.83 -43.95 -1.51
C TRP A 8 -18.98 -43.45 -0.33
N GLN A 9 -18.98 -44.15 0.81
CA GLN A 9 -18.12 -43.83 1.95
C GLN A 9 -16.65 -44.11 1.61
N PHE A 10 -16.38 -45.23 0.94
CA PHE A 10 -15.04 -45.54 0.44
C PHE A 10 -14.57 -44.50 -0.58
N ALA A 11 -15.43 -44.11 -1.53
CA ALA A 11 -15.11 -43.08 -2.51
C ALA A 11 -14.85 -41.71 -1.85
N ALA A 12 -15.68 -41.29 -0.90
CA ALA A 12 -15.49 -40.04 -0.17
C ALA A 12 -14.18 -40.04 0.63
N MET A 13 -13.85 -41.15 1.29
CA MET A 13 -12.58 -41.34 1.99
C MET A 13 -11.39 -41.27 1.03
N LEU A 14 -11.46 -41.95 -0.12
CA LEU A 14 -10.40 -41.91 -1.12
C LEU A 14 -10.18 -40.48 -1.64
N VAL A 15 -11.25 -39.74 -1.93
CA VAL A 15 -11.16 -38.33 -2.36
C VAL A 15 -10.53 -37.46 -1.27
N ASP A 16 -10.97 -37.61 -0.02
CA ASP A 16 -10.45 -36.88 1.14
C ASP A 16 -8.93 -37.07 1.30
N TYR A 17 -8.46 -38.32 1.37
CA TYR A 17 -7.04 -38.62 1.50
C TYR A 17 -6.23 -38.21 0.26
N THR A 18 -6.80 -38.33 -0.94
CA THR A 18 -6.15 -37.87 -2.18
C THR A 18 -5.93 -36.37 -2.15
N ILE A 19 -6.94 -35.57 -1.77
CA ILE A 19 -6.81 -34.12 -1.62
C ILE A 19 -5.71 -33.81 -0.61
N LYS A 20 -5.73 -34.43 0.57
CA LYS A 20 -4.71 -34.19 1.61
C LYS A 20 -3.30 -34.50 1.11
N PHE A 21 -3.10 -35.65 0.48
CA PHE A 21 -1.80 -36.06 -0.06
C PHE A 21 -1.27 -35.09 -1.12
N ILE A 22 -2.11 -34.71 -2.09
CA ILE A 22 -1.75 -33.73 -3.13
C ILE A 22 -1.41 -32.37 -2.49
N MET A 23 -2.25 -31.90 -1.57
CA MET A 23 -2.10 -30.56 -1.00
C MET A 23 -0.86 -30.42 -0.11
N ILE A 24 -0.38 -31.50 0.53
CA ILE A 24 0.92 -31.51 1.22
C ILE A 24 2.08 -31.17 0.27
N GLY A 25 2.05 -31.67 -0.97
CA GLY A 25 3.07 -31.34 -1.98
C GLY A 25 2.87 -29.96 -2.64
N VAL A 26 1.63 -29.49 -2.74
CA VAL A 26 1.29 -28.27 -3.50
C VAL A 26 1.32 -27.00 -2.66
N VAL A 27 0.80 -27.03 -1.43
CA VAL A 27 0.62 -25.82 -0.59
C VAL A 27 1.96 -25.19 -0.16
N PRO A 28 3.00 -25.92 0.24
CA PRO A 28 4.26 -25.32 0.64
C PRO A 28 5.00 -24.57 -0.49
N GLY A 29 4.74 -24.93 -1.74
CA GLY A 29 5.44 -24.35 -2.89
C GLY A 29 5.32 -22.82 -2.96
N GLY A 30 6.46 -22.13 -2.84
CA GLY A 30 6.56 -20.68 -3.01
C GLY A 30 5.86 -19.85 -1.93
N ARG A 31 5.61 -20.39 -0.73
CA ARG A 31 4.99 -19.68 0.39
C ARG A 31 5.88 -19.64 1.62
N LYS A 32 5.66 -18.64 2.48
CA LYS A 32 6.25 -18.62 3.82
C LYS A 32 5.72 -19.82 4.63
N PRO A 33 6.55 -20.49 5.45
CA PRO A 33 6.15 -21.68 6.20
C PRO A 33 4.89 -21.47 7.06
N SER A 34 4.74 -20.30 7.67
CA SER A 34 3.56 -19.94 8.48
C SER A 34 2.27 -19.95 7.67
N SER A 35 2.26 -19.34 6.48
CA SER A 35 1.11 -19.31 5.56
C SER A 35 0.82 -20.70 4.97
N ALA A 36 1.86 -21.44 4.58
CA ALA A 36 1.70 -22.81 4.11
C ALA A 36 1.07 -23.71 5.18
N ASN A 37 1.53 -23.63 6.43
CA ASN A 37 0.99 -24.40 7.54
C ASN A 37 -0.47 -24.03 7.84
N ALA A 38 -0.83 -22.75 7.81
CA ALA A 38 -2.21 -22.32 8.03
C ALA A 38 -3.18 -22.90 6.98
N TRP A 39 -2.80 -22.84 5.70
CA TRP A 39 -3.59 -23.44 4.61
C TRP A 39 -3.64 -24.97 4.69
N LEU A 40 -2.51 -25.62 4.99
CA LEU A 40 -2.46 -27.07 5.19
C LEU A 40 -3.38 -27.49 6.33
N LEU A 41 -3.31 -26.85 7.51
CA LEU A 41 -4.18 -27.17 8.64
C LEU A 41 -5.65 -27.04 8.27
N LEU A 42 -6.04 -25.97 7.58
CA LEU A 42 -7.42 -25.78 7.14
C LEU A 42 -7.88 -26.89 6.18
N ILE A 43 -7.04 -27.29 5.22
CA ILE A 43 -7.34 -28.33 4.24
C ILE A 43 -7.34 -29.73 4.89
N LEU A 44 -6.42 -30.00 5.81
CA LEU A 44 -6.31 -31.29 6.47
C LEU A 44 -7.49 -31.53 7.42
N LEU A 45 -7.97 -30.49 8.10
CA LEU A 45 -9.12 -30.58 9.02
C LEU A 45 -10.46 -30.50 8.29
N LEU A 46 -10.58 -29.64 7.28
CA LEU A 46 -11.82 -29.35 6.58
C LEU A 46 -11.61 -29.29 5.06
N PRO A 47 -11.26 -30.39 4.37
CA PRO A 47 -10.84 -30.34 2.96
C PRO A 47 -11.90 -29.78 2.02
N PHE A 48 -13.18 -30.08 2.25
CA PHE A 48 -14.29 -29.58 1.44
C PHE A 48 -14.53 -28.06 1.60
N VAL A 49 -13.97 -27.44 2.64
CA VAL A 49 -14.03 -25.97 2.86
C VAL A 49 -12.68 -25.34 2.54
N GLY A 50 -11.61 -25.92 3.06
CA GLY A 50 -10.24 -25.45 2.90
C GLY A 50 -9.75 -25.49 1.47
N LEU A 51 -10.07 -26.51 0.68
CA LEU A 51 -9.64 -26.58 -0.72
C LEU A 51 -10.31 -25.47 -1.57
N PRO A 52 -11.65 -25.27 -1.55
CA PRO A 52 -12.25 -24.14 -2.24
C PRO A 52 -11.69 -22.79 -1.79
N LEU A 53 -11.55 -22.56 -0.48
CA LEU A 53 -10.98 -21.30 0.04
C LEU A 53 -9.53 -21.10 -0.41
N TYR A 54 -8.73 -22.17 -0.42
CA TYR A 54 -7.35 -22.12 -0.91
C TYR A 54 -7.29 -21.79 -2.40
N LEU A 55 -8.14 -22.40 -3.21
CA LEU A 55 -8.18 -22.09 -4.65
C LEU A 55 -8.63 -20.65 -4.92
N LEU A 56 -9.56 -20.12 -4.09
CA LEU A 56 -10.07 -18.76 -4.21
C LEU A 56 -9.09 -17.67 -3.72
N MET A 57 -8.39 -17.91 -2.60
CA MET A 57 -7.60 -16.89 -1.89
C MET A 57 -6.15 -17.31 -1.61
N GLY A 58 -5.90 -18.60 -1.37
CA GLY A 58 -4.57 -19.10 -0.99
C GLY A 58 -3.62 -19.37 -2.16
N SER A 59 -4.13 -19.49 -3.39
CA SER A 59 -3.33 -19.86 -4.56
C SER A 59 -2.35 -18.74 -4.98
N THR A 60 -1.05 -19.04 -5.08
CA THR A 60 -0.01 -18.09 -5.54
C THR A 60 -0.10 -17.76 -7.03
N PHE A 61 -1.08 -18.31 -7.74
CA PHE A 61 -1.27 -18.12 -9.16
C PHE A 61 -1.80 -16.73 -9.48
N VAL A 62 -0.90 -15.77 -9.69
CA VAL A 62 -1.18 -14.59 -10.51
C VAL A 62 -1.38 -15.06 -11.94
N SER A 63 -2.42 -14.56 -12.64
CA SER A 63 -2.72 -14.99 -14.01
C SER A 63 -1.47 -14.92 -14.91
N ARG A 64 -1.19 -15.95 -15.73
CA ARG A 64 0.00 -16.03 -16.60
C ARG A 64 0.25 -14.74 -17.39
N ARG A 65 -0.83 -14.08 -17.87
CA ARG A 65 -0.77 -12.77 -18.55
C ARG A 65 -0.15 -11.68 -17.67
N ARG A 66 -0.63 -11.48 -16.44
CA ARG A 66 -0.10 -10.45 -15.53
C ARG A 66 1.36 -10.72 -15.15
N HIS A 67 1.71 -11.98 -14.91
CA HIS A 67 3.10 -12.33 -14.63
C HIS A 67 4.01 -11.96 -15.82
N ARG A 68 3.60 -12.30 -17.05
CA ARG A 68 4.33 -11.91 -18.26
C ARG A 68 4.46 -10.39 -18.39
N ILE A 69 3.35 -9.65 -18.21
CA ILE A 69 3.35 -8.18 -18.27
C ILE A 69 4.31 -7.59 -17.23
N GLN A 70 4.34 -8.12 -16.01
CA GLN A 70 5.24 -7.62 -14.97
C GLN A 70 6.71 -7.90 -15.30
N VAL A 71 7.04 -9.06 -15.87
CA VAL A 71 8.41 -9.38 -16.30
C VAL A 71 8.83 -8.49 -17.48
N GLU A 72 7.96 -8.30 -18.47
CA GLU A 72 8.19 -7.39 -19.61
C GLU A 72 8.33 -5.94 -19.14
N ALA A 73 7.45 -5.49 -18.24
CA ALA A 73 7.51 -4.17 -17.65
C ALA A 73 8.82 -3.94 -16.90
N ARG A 74 9.28 -4.91 -16.10
CA ARG A 74 10.56 -4.80 -15.40
C ARG A 74 11.73 -4.66 -16.39
N ARG A 75 11.75 -5.45 -17.47
CA ARG A 75 12.77 -5.32 -18.51
C ARG A 75 12.71 -3.94 -19.17
N ASN A 76 11.53 -3.46 -19.53
CA ASN A 76 11.37 -2.14 -20.13
C ASN A 76 11.82 -1.02 -19.17
N ILE A 77 11.48 -1.11 -17.89
CA ILE A 77 11.92 -0.15 -16.85
C ILE A 77 13.44 -0.19 -16.70
N ASP A 78 14.03 -1.39 -16.67
CA ASP A 78 15.48 -1.55 -16.63
C ASP A 78 16.09 -0.88 -17.88
N ASP A 79 15.59 -1.20 -19.08
CA ASP A 79 16.08 -0.70 -20.36
C ASP A 79 15.98 0.83 -20.51
N ILE A 80 14.83 1.41 -20.14
CA ILE A 80 14.60 2.86 -20.20
C ILE A 80 15.51 3.60 -19.21
N ASN A 81 15.78 2.99 -18.06
CA ASN A 81 16.59 3.62 -17.03
C ASN A 81 18.06 3.18 -17.04
N LEU A 82 18.51 2.34 -18.00
CA LEU A 82 19.89 1.84 -18.07
C LEU A 82 20.93 2.98 -18.01
N GLY A 83 20.64 4.11 -18.68
CA GLY A 83 21.50 5.28 -18.75
C GLY A 83 21.33 6.30 -17.62
N VAL A 84 20.41 6.06 -16.67
CA VAL A 84 20.12 7.01 -15.58
C VAL A 84 20.88 6.56 -14.32
N PRO A 85 21.94 7.28 -13.91
CA PRO A 85 22.69 6.92 -12.71
C PRO A 85 21.87 7.23 -11.45
N ASP A 86 22.05 6.42 -10.41
CA ASP A 86 21.51 6.73 -9.08
C ASP A 86 22.21 7.96 -8.50
N LEU A 87 21.44 8.93 -8.03
CA LEU A 87 21.96 10.10 -7.33
C LEU A 87 22.37 9.72 -5.89
N THR A 88 23.55 9.16 -5.74
CA THR A 88 24.09 8.76 -4.41
C THR A 88 25.19 9.67 -3.88
N ALA A 89 25.67 10.63 -4.68
CA ALA A 89 26.73 11.53 -4.26
C ALA A 89 26.32 12.37 -3.04
N GLY A 90 27.16 12.40 -2.01
CA GLY A 90 26.90 13.12 -0.76
C GLY A 90 25.93 12.42 0.21
N LEU A 91 25.36 11.27 -0.14
CA LEU A 91 24.57 10.48 0.78
C LEU A 91 25.47 9.66 1.74
N PRO A 92 25.03 9.44 2.99
CA PRO A 92 25.67 8.45 3.87
C PRO A 92 25.74 7.06 3.23
N ALA A 93 26.76 6.28 3.59
CA ALA A 93 27.04 4.99 2.97
C ALA A 93 25.87 3.99 3.12
N GLU A 94 25.22 4.00 4.28
CA GLU A 94 24.03 3.23 4.61
C GLU A 94 22.83 3.62 3.74
N THR A 95 22.64 4.91 3.49
CA THR A 95 21.55 5.45 2.66
C THR A 95 21.78 5.08 1.19
N ALA A 96 23.02 5.23 0.70
CA ALA A 96 23.39 4.80 -0.64
C ALA A 96 23.24 3.27 -0.82
N ALA A 97 23.43 2.48 0.24
CA ALA A 97 23.18 1.04 0.20
C ALA A 97 21.69 0.71 0.03
N VAL A 98 20.79 1.44 0.71
CA VAL A 98 19.34 1.32 0.51
C VAL A 98 18.94 1.72 -0.91
N VAL A 99 19.52 2.79 -1.47
CA VAL A 99 19.30 3.20 -2.87
C VAL A 99 19.65 2.07 -3.84
N ARG A 100 20.84 1.47 -3.70
CA ARG A 100 21.29 0.36 -4.54
C ARG A 100 20.42 -0.88 -4.38
N LEU A 101 19.99 -1.18 -3.15
CA LEU A 101 19.05 -2.28 -2.87
C LEU A 101 17.75 -2.06 -3.64
N ASN A 102 17.13 -0.89 -3.50
CA ASN A 102 15.88 -0.55 -4.17
C ASN A 102 16.02 -0.60 -5.69
N ARG A 103 17.12 -0.06 -6.24
CA ARG A 103 17.43 -0.10 -7.68
C ARG A 103 17.52 -1.53 -8.19
N ALA A 104 18.27 -2.40 -7.49
CA ALA A 104 18.43 -3.80 -7.89
C ALA A 104 17.10 -4.58 -7.88
N LEU A 105 16.21 -4.26 -6.93
CA LEU A 105 14.95 -4.98 -6.78
C LEU A 105 13.84 -4.46 -7.70
N THR A 106 13.85 -3.18 -8.06
CA THR A 106 12.72 -2.53 -8.75
C THR A 106 13.04 -1.96 -10.13
N GLY A 107 14.31 -1.71 -10.44
CA GLY A 107 14.72 -1.02 -11.67
C GLY A 107 14.53 0.51 -11.63
N TYR A 108 14.00 1.08 -10.54
CA TYR A 108 13.79 2.53 -10.43
C TYR A 108 15.01 3.25 -9.87
N PRO A 109 15.50 4.31 -10.55
CA PRO A 109 16.66 5.06 -10.10
C PRO A 109 16.32 6.00 -8.94
N ALA A 110 17.30 6.28 -8.08
CA ALA A 110 17.24 7.44 -7.21
C ALA A 110 17.58 8.71 -8.01
N VAL A 111 16.65 9.66 -8.02
CA VAL A 111 16.66 10.82 -8.93
C VAL A 111 16.37 12.10 -8.17
N PRO A 112 16.79 13.26 -8.71
CA PRO A 112 16.38 14.54 -8.16
C PRO A 112 14.86 14.72 -8.24
N GLY A 113 14.29 15.45 -7.29
CA GLY A 113 12.88 15.82 -7.32
C GLY A 113 12.58 17.04 -6.48
N ASP A 114 11.67 17.86 -6.98
CA ASP A 114 11.19 19.04 -6.27
C ASP A 114 9.93 18.69 -5.50
N VAL A 115 9.94 18.98 -4.20
CA VAL A 115 8.79 18.77 -3.31
C VAL A 115 8.10 20.12 -3.16
N ARG A 116 6.99 20.31 -3.86
CA ARG A 116 6.24 21.57 -3.87
C ARG A 116 5.44 21.76 -2.58
N ALA A 117 4.81 20.69 -2.10
CA ALA A 117 4.03 20.72 -0.86
C ALA A 117 3.76 19.31 -0.30
N LEU A 118 3.54 19.26 1.01
CA LEU A 118 2.95 18.11 1.71
C LEU A 118 1.52 18.47 2.12
N TRP A 119 0.55 18.00 1.33
CA TRP A 119 -0.87 18.28 1.52
C TRP A 119 -1.49 17.35 2.55
N THR A 120 -2.26 17.92 3.49
CA THR A 120 -2.96 17.18 4.55
C THR A 120 -4.43 17.58 4.72
N ASP A 121 -4.86 18.66 4.07
CA ASP A 121 -6.25 19.11 4.07
C ASP A 121 -6.98 18.61 2.82
N TYR A 122 -7.99 17.77 3.02
CA TYR A 122 -8.73 17.10 1.95
C TYR A 122 -9.32 18.06 0.90
N ARG A 123 -9.97 19.14 1.33
CA ARG A 123 -10.63 20.06 0.38
C ARG A 123 -9.59 20.84 -0.40
N LYS A 124 -8.55 21.35 0.28
CA LYS A 124 -7.46 22.06 -0.39
C LYS A 124 -6.72 21.17 -1.38
N THR A 125 -6.49 19.89 -1.05
CA THR A 125 -5.90 18.91 -1.98
C THR A 125 -6.77 18.71 -3.22
N MET A 126 -8.09 18.52 -3.06
CA MET A 126 -8.99 18.36 -4.21
C MET A 126 -9.02 19.62 -5.09
N HIS A 127 -9.06 20.81 -4.50
CA HIS A 127 -8.96 22.06 -5.26
C HIS A 127 -7.62 22.20 -5.98
N ARG A 128 -6.50 21.81 -5.36
CA ARG A 128 -5.19 21.84 -5.99
C ARG A 128 -5.12 20.89 -7.20
N ILE A 129 -5.59 19.66 -7.04
CA ILE A 129 -5.66 18.68 -8.13
C ILE A 129 -6.54 19.22 -9.26
N ALA A 130 -7.73 19.75 -8.94
CA ALA A 130 -8.64 20.32 -9.93
C ALA A 130 -8.00 21.49 -10.70
N SER A 131 -7.32 22.41 -10.01
CA SER A 131 -6.59 23.51 -10.65
C SER A 131 -5.52 23.02 -11.62
N LEU A 132 -4.75 21.99 -11.26
CA LEU A 132 -3.75 21.43 -12.16
C LEU A 132 -4.38 20.75 -13.38
N ILE A 133 -5.54 20.09 -13.20
CA ILE A 133 -6.30 19.49 -14.31
C ILE A 133 -6.92 20.58 -15.22
N ASP A 134 -7.33 21.72 -14.66
CA ASP A 134 -7.79 22.87 -15.45
C ASP A 134 -6.67 23.49 -16.28
N ASP A 135 -5.45 23.50 -15.76
CA ASP A 135 -4.26 23.99 -16.47
C ASP A 135 -3.65 22.94 -17.43
N ALA A 136 -4.11 21.69 -17.37
CA ALA A 136 -3.56 20.61 -18.17
C ALA A 136 -3.78 20.82 -19.68
N THR A 137 -2.76 20.44 -20.45
CA THR A 137 -2.67 20.67 -21.90
C THR A 137 -2.56 19.38 -22.72
N THR A 138 -2.10 18.28 -22.12
CA THR A 138 -1.79 17.03 -22.83
C THR A 138 -2.46 15.82 -22.20
N THR A 139 -2.12 15.49 -20.96
CA THR A 139 -2.53 14.25 -20.31
C THR A 139 -2.78 14.43 -18.82
N VAL A 140 -3.76 13.69 -18.31
CA VAL A 140 -4.01 13.53 -16.88
C VAL A 140 -4.17 12.04 -16.60
N ASN A 141 -3.27 11.48 -15.79
CA ASN A 141 -3.26 10.07 -15.43
C ASN A 141 -3.55 9.94 -13.94
N ILE A 142 -4.66 9.30 -13.57
CA ILE A 142 -5.11 9.16 -12.18
C ILE A 142 -5.21 7.68 -11.85
N GLU A 143 -4.61 7.27 -10.74
CA GLU A 143 -4.76 5.92 -10.19
C GLU A 143 -5.01 5.99 -8.70
N ILE A 144 -6.20 5.56 -8.27
CA ILE A 144 -6.67 5.71 -6.88
C ILE A 144 -7.45 4.48 -6.43
N TYR A 145 -7.14 3.96 -5.24
CA TYR A 145 -7.84 2.80 -4.66
C TYR A 145 -9.36 2.99 -4.54
N ALA A 146 -9.82 4.09 -3.92
CA ALA A 146 -11.23 4.36 -3.70
C ALA A 146 -11.67 5.67 -4.39
N VAL A 147 -12.67 5.55 -5.25
CA VAL A 147 -13.24 6.68 -5.99
C VAL A 147 -14.75 6.76 -5.78
N ALA A 148 -15.23 7.95 -5.43
CA ALA A 148 -16.64 8.32 -5.42
C ALA A 148 -16.80 9.76 -5.91
N TRP A 149 -17.86 10.01 -6.67
CA TRP A 149 -18.25 11.36 -7.09
C TRP A 149 -19.25 11.92 -6.09
N ASP A 150 -18.76 12.79 -5.21
CA ASP A 150 -19.48 13.42 -4.10
C ASP A 150 -19.13 14.91 -4.00
N ASP A 151 -19.72 15.63 -3.04
CA ASP A 151 -19.55 17.08 -2.91
C ASP A 151 -18.11 17.53 -2.68
N THR A 152 -17.24 16.67 -2.11
CA THR A 152 -15.82 16.99 -1.89
C THR A 152 -15.00 16.74 -3.15
N THR A 153 -15.34 15.72 -3.94
CA THR A 153 -14.61 15.34 -5.16
C THR A 153 -15.15 15.94 -6.44
N ASP A 154 -16.36 16.52 -6.40
CA ASP A 154 -17.03 17.10 -7.57
C ASP A 154 -16.13 18.09 -8.30
N VAL A 155 -15.41 18.95 -7.58
CA VAL A 155 -14.49 19.92 -8.18
C VAL A 155 -13.42 19.27 -9.08
N VAL A 156 -12.94 18.07 -8.72
CA VAL A 156 -11.96 17.32 -9.53
C VAL A 156 -12.63 16.77 -10.78
N PHE A 157 -13.82 16.18 -10.66
CA PHE A 157 -14.53 15.63 -11.82
C PHE A 157 -15.03 16.70 -12.79
N GLN A 158 -15.44 17.87 -12.27
CA GLN A 158 -15.77 19.03 -13.10
C GLN A 158 -14.54 19.55 -13.85
N ALA A 159 -13.37 19.58 -13.22
CA ALA A 159 -12.12 19.93 -13.90
C ALA A 159 -11.75 18.88 -14.98
N ILE A 160 -11.94 17.60 -14.69
CA ILE A 160 -11.75 16.51 -15.66
C ILE A 160 -12.66 16.69 -16.87
N GLU A 161 -13.96 16.96 -16.67
CA GLU A 161 -14.91 17.19 -17.76
C GLU A 161 -14.47 18.38 -18.64
N ARG A 162 -14.04 19.49 -18.01
CA ARG A 162 -13.48 20.64 -18.74
C ARG A 162 -12.21 20.26 -19.49
N ALA A 163 -11.32 19.46 -18.91
CA ALA A 163 -10.09 19.03 -19.55
C ALA A 163 -10.34 18.15 -20.79
N VAL A 164 -11.26 17.18 -20.67
CA VAL A 164 -11.68 16.35 -21.81
C VAL A 164 -12.29 17.21 -22.91
N ALA A 165 -13.14 18.19 -22.56
CA ALA A 165 -13.72 19.12 -23.54
C ALA A 165 -12.66 19.97 -24.27
N ARG A 166 -11.50 20.23 -23.65
CA ARG A 166 -10.33 20.89 -24.27
C ARG A 166 -9.47 19.94 -25.11
N GLY A 167 -9.76 18.64 -25.12
CA GLY A 167 -8.98 17.62 -25.83
C GLY A 167 -7.83 17.02 -25.03
N VAL A 168 -7.76 17.27 -23.72
CA VAL A 168 -6.78 16.63 -22.83
C VAL A 168 -7.16 15.16 -22.65
N HIS A 169 -6.20 14.24 -22.81
CA HIS A 169 -6.47 12.83 -22.60
C HIS A 169 -6.44 12.48 -21.11
N VAL A 170 -7.61 12.22 -20.53
CA VAL A 170 -7.75 11.88 -19.11
C VAL A 170 -7.94 10.37 -18.95
N ARG A 171 -7.00 9.73 -18.27
CA ARG A 171 -6.99 8.31 -17.92
C ARG A 171 -7.24 8.12 -16.42
N LEU A 172 -8.18 7.25 -16.07
CA LEU A 172 -8.56 6.98 -14.68
C LEU A 172 -8.58 5.48 -14.37
N LEU A 173 -7.72 5.06 -13.45
CA LEU A 173 -7.71 3.74 -12.83
C LEU A 173 -8.26 3.79 -11.41
N PHE A 174 -9.17 2.88 -11.08
CA PHE A 174 -9.61 2.69 -9.70
C PHE A 174 -9.89 1.24 -9.35
N ASP A 175 -9.71 0.87 -8.07
CA ASP A 175 -9.96 -0.50 -7.64
C ASP A 175 -11.45 -0.81 -7.64
N HIS A 176 -11.82 -1.94 -8.25
CA HIS A 176 -13.22 -2.36 -8.37
C HIS A 176 -13.87 -2.53 -6.98
N ILE A 177 -13.30 -3.37 -6.11
CA ILE A 177 -13.89 -3.65 -4.78
C ILE A 177 -13.73 -2.43 -3.87
N GLY A 178 -12.58 -1.76 -3.96
CA GLY A 178 -12.27 -0.54 -3.22
C GLY A 178 -13.34 0.53 -3.40
N SER A 179 -13.84 0.70 -4.63
CA SER A 179 -14.82 1.74 -4.99
C SER A 179 -16.28 1.25 -4.96
N GLN A 180 -16.55 -0.02 -5.28
CA GLN A 180 -17.91 -0.58 -5.37
C GLN A 180 -18.72 -0.47 -4.08
N LYS A 181 -18.05 -0.47 -2.92
CA LYS A 181 -18.71 -0.43 -1.61
C LYS A 181 -19.32 0.93 -1.26
N TYR A 182 -19.02 1.99 -2.01
CA TYR A 182 -19.54 3.33 -1.74
C TYR A 182 -20.83 3.62 -2.52
N PRO A 183 -21.72 4.48 -1.98
CA PRO A 183 -22.94 4.88 -2.67
C PRO A 183 -22.65 5.49 -4.04
N GLY A 184 -23.52 5.23 -5.02
CA GLY A 184 -23.43 5.88 -6.33
C GLY A 184 -22.47 5.23 -7.34
N PHE A 185 -21.85 4.08 -7.03
CA PHE A 185 -20.87 3.43 -7.93
C PHE A 185 -21.34 3.22 -9.38
N ARG A 186 -22.59 2.80 -9.59
CA ARG A 186 -23.16 2.67 -10.96
C ARG A 186 -23.28 4.01 -11.68
N ARG A 187 -23.66 5.06 -10.94
CA ARG A 187 -23.80 6.43 -11.45
C ARG A 187 -22.43 7.03 -11.76
N LEU A 188 -21.41 6.77 -10.92
CA LEU A 188 -20.02 7.15 -11.18
C LEU A 188 -19.58 6.62 -12.55
N LYS A 189 -19.67 5.31 -12.78
CA LYS A 189 -19.27 4.70 -14.06
C LYS A 189 -19.99 5.30 -15.26
N LYS A 190 -21.31 5.49 -15.15
CA LYS A 190 -22.10 6.13 -16.21
C LYS A 190 -21.58 7.54 -16.50
N ARG A 191 -21.41 8.37 -15.45
CA ARG A 191 -20.93 9.74 -15.61
C ARG A 191 -19.53 9.81 -16.20
N LEU A 192 -18.61 8.96 -15.77
CA LEU A 192 -17.25 8.90 -16.33
C LEU A 192 -17.28 8.62 -17.84
N THR A 193 -18.13 7.69 -18.28
CA THR A 193 -18.35 7.45 -19.71
C THR A 193 -19.01 8.64 -20.40
N ASP A 194 -20.02 9.26 -19.78
CA ASP A 194 -20.74 10.40 -20.36
C ASP A 194 -19.82 11.62 -20.59
N ILE A 195 -18.85 11.87 -19.68
CA ILE A 195 -17.90 12.99 -19.80
C ILE A 195 -16.65 12.65 -20.63
N GLY A 196 -16.56 11.45 -21.21
CA GLY A 196 -15.48 11.05 -22.11
C GLY A 196 -14.13 10.71 -21.45
N VAL A 197 -14.11 10.39 -20.15
CA VAL A 197 -12.89 9.91 -19.48
C VAL A 197 -12.57 8.49 -19.94
N ASP A 198 -11.30 8.21 -20.24
CA ASP A 198 -10.86 6.84 -20.42
C ASP A 198 -10.65 6.20 -19.04
N TRP A 199 -11.54 5.28 -18.66
CA TRP A 199 -11.49 4.68 -17.33
C TRP A 199 -11.49 3.16 -17.36
N HIS A 200 -10.69 2.58 -16.47
CA HIS A 200 -10.65 1.15 -16.26
C HIS A 200 -10.66 0.80 -14.76
N MET A 201 -11.25 -0.36 -14.47
CA MET A 201 -11.24 -0.93 -13.14
C MET A 201 -10.00 -1.80 -12.97
N MET A 202 -9.27 -1.58 -11.89
CA MET A 202 -8.16 -2.42 -11.47
C MET A 202 -8.66 -3.68 -10.78
N LEU A 203 -8.00 -4.80 -11.08
CA LEU A 203 -8.30 -6.13 -10.52
C LEU A 203 -9.82 -6.43 -10.51
N PRO A 204 -10.51 -6.33 -11.68
CA PRO A 204 -11.96 -6.44 -11.73
C PRO A 204 -12.41 -7.86 -11.38
N LEU A 205 -13.35 -7.96 -10.45
CA LEU A 205 -14.16 -9.16 -10.21
C LEU A 205 -15.47 -9.09 -11.01
N ASP A 206 -15.49 -9.73 -12.16
CA ASP A 206 -16.66 -9.80 -13.04
C ASP A 206 -16.69 -11.17 -13.76
N PRO A 207 -17.16 -12.23 -13.08
CA PRO A 207 -17.17 -13.58 -13.62
C PRO A 207 -18.06 -13.72 -14.86
N LEU A 208 -19.11 -12.89 -14.98
CA LEU A 208 -20.03 -12.90 -16.13
C LEU A 208 -19.33 -12.50 -17.43
N HIS A 209 -18.28 -11.68 -17.35
CA HIS A 209 -17.45 -11.27 -18.48
C HIS A 209 -16.09 -11.97 -18.52
N GLY A 210 -15.96 -13.13 -17.84
CA GLY A 210 -14.73 -13.92 -17.81
C GLY A 210 -13.58 -13.27 -17.03
N ARG A 211 -13.83 -12.21 -16.25
CA ARG A 211 -12.83 -11.50 -15.46
C ARG A 211 -12.86 -12.00 -14.02
N TRP A 212 -12.14 -13.08 -13.74
CA TRP A 212 -11.91 -13.54 -12.37
C TRP A 212 -10.54 -13.09 -11.87
N ARG A 213 -10.48 -12.53 -10.66
CA ARG A 213 -9.24 -12.18 -9.95
C ARG A 213 -9.36 -12.67 -8.52
N ARG A 214 -8.22 -12.79 -7.86
CA ARG A 214 -8.19 -13.03 -6.42
C ARG A 214 -8.81 -11.82 -5.69
N PRO A 215 -9.90 -12.00 -4.92
CA PRO A 215 -10.57 -10.88 -4.24
C PRO A 215 -9.67 -10.17 -3.23
N ASP A 216 -8.73 -10.91 -2.66
CA ASP A 216 -7.82 -10.44 -1.62
C ASP A 216 -6.62 -9.64 -2.16
N LEU A 217 -6.32 -9.72 -3.46
CA LEU A 217 -5.36 -8.83 -4.12
C LEU A 217 -6.08 -7.54 -4.51
N ARG A 218 -5.56 -6.38 -4.09
CA ARG A 218 -6.12 -5.06 -4.39
C ARG A 218 -5.02 -4.09 -4.80
N ASN A 219 -5.36 -3.09 -5.61
CA ASN A 219 -4.41 -2.03 -5.95
C ASN A 219 -4.63 -0.82 -5.05
N HIS A 220 -3.70 -0.60 -4.13
CA HIS A 220 -3.72 0.44 -3.12
C HIS A 220 -2.89 1.67 -3.51
N ARG A 221 -2.34 1.74 -4.72
CA ARG A 221 -1.63 2.92 -5.22
C ARG A 221 -2.56 4.12 -5.33
N LYS A 222 -1.98 5.29 -5.08
CA LYS A 222 -2.67 6.58 -5.06
C LYS A 222 -1.75 7.63 -5.64
N LEU A 223 -1.97 7.93 -6.91
CA LEU A 223 -1.20 8.91 -7.65
C LEU A 223 -2.06 9.69 -8.63
N VAL A 224 -1.59 10.87 -8.96
CA VAL A 224 -2.11 11.73 -10.03
C VAL A 224 -0.92 12.30 -10.76
N VAL A 225 -0.85 12.15 -12.08
CA VAL A 225 0.19 12.76 -12.92
C VAL A 225 -0.47 13.67 -13.93
N VAL A 226 -0.02 14.92 -14.01
CA VAL A 226 -0.53 15.93 -14.93
C VAL A 226 0.59 16.40 -15.86
N ASP A 227 0.35 16.29 -17.17
CA ASP A 227 1.24 16.71 -18.26
C ASP A 227 2.69 16.15 -18.16
N SER A 228 2.86 14.97 -17.56
CA SER A 228 4.17 14.40 -17.20
C SER A 228 5.08 15.36 -16.42
N ARG A 229 4.51 16.39 -15.78
CA ARG A 229 5.23 17.51 -15.16
C ARG A 229 5.05 17.56 -13.64
N VAL A 230 3.83 17.30 -13.17
CA VAL A 230 3.48 17.29 -11.75
C VAL A 230 2.93 15.92 -11.38
N ALA A 231 3.39 15.37 -10.27
CA ALA A 231 2.85 14.15 -9.68
C ALA A 231 2.38 14.39 -8.24
N PHE A 232 1.30 13.71 -7.87
CA PHE A 232 0.94 13.49 -6.47
C PHE A 232 1.18 12.03 -6.12
N LEU A 233 1.68 11.79 -4.91
CA LEU A 233 1.81 10.44 -4.36
C LEU A 233 1.50 10.46 -2.86
N GLY A 234 0.73 9.49 -2.38
CA GLY A 234 0.52 9.32 -0.94
C GLY A 234 -0.65 8.44 -0.55
N SER A 235 -1.52 8.97 0.31
CA SER A 235 -2.55 8.19 1.02
C SER A 235 -4.01 8.65 0.78
N PHE A 236 -4.23 9.79 0.11
CA PHE A 236 -5.57 10.28 -0.23
C PHE A 236 -6.29 9.38 -1.24
N ASN A 237 -7.58 9.15 -0.97
CA ASN A 237 -8.51 8.60 -1.93
C ASN A 237 -9.32 9.75 -2.56
N LEU A 238 -10.01 9.46 -3.66
CA LEU A 238 -10.86 10.42 -4.35
C LEU A 238 -12.31 10.19 -3.89
N ILE A 239 -12.56 10.48 -2.62
CA ILE A 239 -13.86 10.36 -1.94
C ILE A 239 -13.88 11.34 -0.76
N ASP A 240 -15.05 11.81 -0.35
CA ASP A 240 -15.19 12.56 0.89
C ASP A 240 -14.46 11.89 2.07
N ARG A 241 -13.81 12.69 2.91
CA ARG A 241 -12.99 12.20 4.02
C ARG A 241 -13.77 11.41 5.07
N GLY A 242 -15.11 11.46 5.07
CA GLY A 242 -15.98 10.60 5.89
C GLY A 242 -16.30 9.24 5.27
N TYR A 243 -15.86 8.99 4.03
CA TYR A 243 -15.98 7.73 3.27
C TYR A 243 -17.42 7.28 3.02
N LEU A 244 -18.41 8.17 3.17
CA LEU A 244 -19.84 8.07 2.80
C LEU A 244 -20.64 6.85 3.32
N ILE A 245 -20.01 5.88 3.96
CA ILE A 245 -20.69 4.70 4.50
C ILE A 245 -21.46 5.13 5.76
N ARG A 246 -22.76 4.80 5.83
CA ARG A 246 -23.68 5.20 6.92
C ARG A 246 -23.10 5.00 8.32
N ARG A 247 -22.42 3.87 8.58
CA ARG A 247 -21.81 3.58 9.89
C ARG A 247 -20.64 4.50 10.23
N HIS A 248 -19.87 4.94 9.23
CA HIS A 248 -18.72 5.83 9.39
C HIS A 248 -19.20 7.26 9.61
N VAL A 249 -20.18 7.71 8.81
CA VAL A 249 -20.85 9.00 8.96
C VAL A 249 -21.50 9.12 10.35
N ARG A 250 -22.27 8.10 10.78
CA ARG A 250 -22.89 8.07 12.11
C ARG A 250 -21.86 8.13 13.25
N ALA A 251 -20.70 7.51 13.05
CA ALA A 251 -19.61 7.53 14.02
C ALA A 251 -18.77 8.82 13.96
N GLY A 252 -19.09 9.77 13.07
CA GLY A 252 -18.33 11.00 12.87
C GLY A 252 -16.90 10.77 12.39
N ARG A 253 -16.60 9.62 11.75
CA ARG A 253 -15.24 9.25 11.36
C ARG A 253 -14.71 10.14 10.26
N GLN A 254 -13.46 10.58 10.37
CA GLN A 254 -12.81 11.46 9.41
C GLN A 254 -11.37 10.97 9.20
N TRP A 255 -11.01 10.63 7.96
CA TRP A 255 -9.69 10.11 7.64
C TRP A 255 -8.67 11.25 7.52
N VAL A 256 -7.48 11.02 8.09
CA VAL A 256 -6.35 11.96 8.10
C VAL A 256 -5.22 11.38 7.25
N ASP A 257 -5.04 11.93 6.06
CA ASP A 257 -4.13 11.46 5.02
C ASP A 257 -3.10 12.54 4.66
N ALA A 258 -2.07 12.14 3.92
CA ALA A 258 -1.07 13.03 3.33
C ALA A 258 -0.82 12.70 1.85
N PHE A 259 -0.57 13.73 1.04
CA PHE A 259 -0.18 13.66 -0.37
C PHE A 259 1.04 14.57 -0.60
N VAL A 260 2.06 14.03 -1.25
CA VAL A 260 3.25 14.80 -1.65
C VAL A 260 3.05 15.28 -3.07
N GLU A 261 3.15 16.59 -3.30
CA GLU A 261 3.19 17.19 -4.64
C GLU A 261 4.64 17.29 -5.11
N LEU A 262 4.92 16.67 -6.25
CA LEU A 262 6.25 16.41 -6.79
C LEU A 262 6.38 17.00 -8.20
N GLU A 263 7.55 17.53 -8.50
CA GLU A 263 7.98 17.89 -9.85
C GLU A 263 9.40 17.38 -10.13
N GLY A 264 9.83 17.48 -11.39
CA GLY A 264 11.15 17.05 -11.83
C GLY A 264 11.22 15.56 -12.18
N SER A 265 12.43 15.02 -12.18
CA SER A 265 12.77 13.68 -12.70
C SER A 265 11.96 12.53 -12.06
N ILE A 266 11.54 12.68 -10.80
CA ILE A 266 10.71 11.69 -10.09
C ILE A 266 9.31 11.48 -10.73
N VAL A 267 8.82 12.46 -11.49
CA VAL A 267 7.52 12.36 -12.19
C VAL A 267 7.54 11.29 -13.26
N ALA A 268 8.65 11.16 -14.01
CA ALA A 268 8.80 10.13 -15.04
C ALA A 268 8.80 8.71 -14.44
N SER A 269 9.41 8.52 -13.26
CA SER A 269 9.30 7.26 -12.50
C SER A 269 7.85 6.95 -12.11
N THR A 270 7.13 7.96 -11.63
CA THR A 270 5.72 7.81 -11.22
C THR A 270 4.82 7.48 -12.43
N GLU A 271 5.02 8.16 -13.55
CA GLU A 271 4.30 7.91 -14.81
C GLU A 271 4.61 6.53 -15.39
N SER A 272 5.86 6.07 -15.28
CA SER A 272 6.25 4.72 -15.73
C SER A 272 5.52 3.62 -14.95
N MET A 273 5.34 3.81 -13.63
CA MET A 273 4.54 2.89 -12.81
C MET A 273 3.07 2.88 -13.26
N PHE A 274 2.46 4.06 -13.46
CA PHE A 274 1.09 4.18 -13.97
C PHE A 274 0.93 3.50 -15.34
N ALA A 275 1.89 3.70 -16.26
CA ALA A 275 1.86 3.11 -17.59
C ALA A 275 1.82 1.57 -17.56
N VAL A 276 2.51 0.94 -16.61
CA VAL A 276 2.49 -0.52 -16.42
C VAL A 276 1.13 -1.00 -15.93
N ASP A 277 0.53 -0.29 -14.98
CA ASP A 277 -0.80 -0.64 -14.45
C ASP A 277 -1.90 -0.39 -15.49
N TRP A 278 -1.77 0.70 -16.25
CA TRP A 278 -2.64 1.02 -17.38
C TRP A 278 -2.61 -0.10 -18.41
N TYR A 279 -1.43 -0.44 -18.94
CA TYR A 279 -1.27 -1.53 -19.91
C TYR A 279 -1.80 -2.87 -19.37
N THR A 280 -1.66 -3.12 -18.07
CA THR A 280 -2.17 -4.33 -17.44
C THR A 280 -3.69 -4.45 -17.57
N GLU A 281 -4.43 -3.36 -17.44
CA GLU A 281 -5.91 -3.37 -17.44
C GLU A 281 -6.53 -2.97 -18.80
N SER A 282 -5.93 -2.04 -19.55
CA SER A 282 -6.41 -1.56 -20.85
C SER A 282 -5.84 -2.34 -22.04
N GLY A 283 -4.59 -2.79 -21.94
CA GLY A 283 -3.81 -3.32 -23.07
C GLY A 283 -3.19 -2.24 -23.97
N GLU A 284 -3.40 -0.95 -23.68
CA GLU A 284 -2.76 0.18 -24.37
C GLU A 284 -1.34 0.41 -23.81
N VAL A 285 -0.37 0.53 -24.70
CA VAL A 285 0.99 0.91 -24.32
C VAL A 285 1.11 2.43 -24.30
N ILE A 286 1.38 2.99 -23.13
CA ILE A 286 1.72 4.40 -22.99
C ILE A 286 3.22 4.56 -23.25
N ALA A 287 3.60 5.46 -24.15
CA ALA A 287 4.99 5.79 -24.40
C ALA A 287 5.63 6.32 -23.10
N GLN A 288 6.66 5.63 -22.63
CA GLN A 288 7.39 6.03 -21.44
C GLN A 288 8.50 7.01 -21.82
N ARG A 289 8.66 8.05 -21.01
CA ARG A 289 9.77 9.00 -21.13
C ARG A 289 10.91 8.52 -20.25
N ALA A 290 12.14 8.61 -20.77
CA ALA A 290 13.31 8.44 -19.94
C ALA A 290 13.31 9.50 -18.84
N VAL A 291 13.82 9.14 -17.67
CA VAL A 291 14.01 10.12 -16.62
C VAL A 291 15.10 11.10 -17.07
N GLU A 292 14.72 12.34 -17.38
CA GLU A 292 15.67 13.38 -17.76
C GLU A 292 16.54 13.76 -16.56
N GLY A 293 17.86 13.83 -16.77
CA GLY A 293 18.81 14.23 -15.75
C GLY A 293 19.10 15.73 -15.83
N SER A 294 18.40 16.56 -15.05
CA SER A 294 18.75 17.95 -14.65
C SER A 294 17.51 18.54 -13.93
N SER A 295 17.55 19.44 -12.95
CA SER A 295 18.59 20.37 -12.46
C SER A 295 18.80 20.22 -10.95
N ALA A 296 19.68 21.06 -10.38
CA ALA A 296 20.05 21.13 -8.96
C ALA A 296 18.84 21.31 -8.01
N SER A 297 18.14 20.22 -7.68
CA SER A 297 17.07 20.21 -6.67
C SER A 297 17.52 19.54 -5.37
N ALA A 298 16.94 20.02 -4.27
CA ALA A 298 17.38 19.74 -2.91
C ALA A 298 17.05 18.33 -2.38
N ASN A 299 16.22 17.53 -3.08
CA ASN A 299 15.83 16.20 -2.63
C ASN A 299 16.39 15.10 -3.53
N VAL A 300 16.82 14.00 -2.90
CA VAL A 300 17.10 12.73 -3.56
C VAL A 300 15.95 11.77 -3.26
N LEU A 301 15.21 11.40 -4.30
CA LEU A 301 13.99 10.61 -4.18
C LEU A 301 14.08 9.32 -4.99
N GLN A 302 13.45 8.25 -4.50
CA GLN A 302 13.38 7.00 -5.23
C GLN A 302 11.99 6.37 -5.09
N LEU A 303 11.37 6.05 -6.22
CA LEU A 303 10.10 5.34 -6.24
C LEU A 303 10.35 3.84 -6.00
N VAL A 304 9.62 3.26 -5.05
CA VAL A 304 9.71 1.85 -4.68
C VAL A 304 8.32 1.22 -4.80
N PRO A 305 7.97 0.67 -5.98
CA PRO A 305 6.74 -0.08 -6.15
C PRO A 305 6.81 -1.43 -5.45
N SER A 306 5.66 -1.94 -5.02
CA SER A 306 5.51 -3.32 -4.55
C SER A 306 4.17 -3.92 -4.94
N GLY A 307 4.03 -5.22 -4.71
CA GLY A 307 2.83 -6.01 -4.96
C GLY A 307 3.13 -7.43 -5.44
N PRO A 308 2.10 -8.19 -5.83
CA PRO A 308 2.24 -9.62 -6.18
C PRO A 308 3.17 -9.93 -7.36
N GLY A 309 3.53 -8.90 -8.16
CA GLY A 309 4.53 -9.02 -9.23
C GLY A 309 5.97 -8.95 -8.76
N TYR A 310 6.23 -8.49 -7.53
CA TYR A 310 7.55 -8.29 -6.95
C TYR A 310 7.88 -9.37 -5.91
N PHE A 311 8.32 -10.54 -6.37
CA PHE A 311 8.66 -11.69 -5.51
C PHE A 311 9.81 -11.43 -4.53
N THR A 312 10.59 -10.38 -4.75
CA THR A 312 11.70 -9.99 -3.90
C THR A 312 11.30 -9.11 -2.72
N GLU A 313 10.02 -8.76 -2.58
CA GLU A 313 9.48 -7.94 -1.49
C GLU A 313 10.26 -6.61 -1.27
N PRO A 314 10.47 -5.78 -2.32
CA PRO A 314 11.34 -4.60 -2.26
C PRO A 314 10.98 -3.63 -1.13
N ASN A 315 9.69 -3.43 -0.92
CA ASN A 315 9.17 -2.53 0.09
C ASN A 315 9.51 -3.02 1.52
N LEU A 316 9.30 -4.31 1.84
CA LEU A 316 9.68 -4.88 3.15
C LEU A 316 11.19 -4.78 3.39
N ARG A 317 12.00 -5.13 2.39
CA ARG A 317 13.48 -5.09 2.50
C ARG A 317 14.00 -3.67 2.71
N MET A 318 13.39 -2.68 2.05
CA MET A 318 13.70 -1.27 2.28
C MET A 318 13.39 -0.87 3.73
N PHE A 319 12.18 -1.13 4.23
CA PHE A 319 11.81 -0.79 5.60
C PHE A 319 12.76 -1.45 6.64
N VAL A 320 13.01 -2.74 6.51
CA VAL A 320 13.91 -3.49 7.39
C VAL A 320 15.33 -2.93 7.34
N SER A 321 15.88 -2.67 6.15
CA SER A 321 17.22 -2.12 6.00
C SER A 321 17.35 -0.73 6.64
N MET A 322 16.36 0.13 6.44
CA MET A 322 16.31 1.45 7.07
C MET A 322 16.31 1.35 8.61
N ILE A 323 15.47 0.48 9.18
CA ILE A 323 15.37 0.30 10.65
C ILE A 323 16.66 -0.25 11.26
N HIS A 324 17.38 -1.13 10.55
CA HIS A 324 18.69 -1.60 10.99
C HIS A 324 19.75 -0.49 10.97
N ASN A 325 19.61 0.49 10.08
CA ASN A 325 20.56 1.60 9.97
C ASN A 325 20.28 2.75 10.95
N ALA A 326 19.08 2.81 11.55
CA ALA A 326 18.70 3.85 12.51
C ALA A 326 19.66 3.95 13.71
N LYS A 327 20.00 5.19 14.08
CA LYS A 327 20.97 5.51 15.14
C LYS A 327 20.31 5.97 16.43
N GLU A 328 19.32 6.86 16.36
CA GLU A 328 18.75 7.53 17.52
C GLU A 328 17.23 7.42 17.59
N ARG A 329 16.53 7.59 16.46
CA ARG A 329 15.07 7.68 16.47
C ARG A 329 14.40 7.12 15.23
N ILE A 330 13.26 6.46 15.43
CA ILE A 330 12.34 6.02 14.38
C ILE A 330 10.94 6.52 14.73
N THR A 331 10.30 7.25 13.81
CA THR A 331 8.88 7.59 13.89
C THR A 331 8.13 6.82 12.80
N LEU A 332 7.20 5.96 13.22
CA LEU A 332 6.35 5.16 12.36
C LEU A 332 4.92 5.69 12.42
N CYS A 333 4.28 5.84 11.27
CA CYS A 333 2.85 6.14 11.18
C CYS A 333 2.21 5.13 10.22
N SER A 334 1.30 4.31 10.75
CA SER A 334 0.55 3.35 9.94
C SER A 334 -0.85 3.15 10.54
N PRO A 335 -1.95 3.26 9.77
CA PRO A 335 -3.29 2.98 10.28
C PRO A 335 -3.45 1.53 10.76
N TYR A 336 -2.71 0.63 10.11
CA TYR A 336 -2.75 -0.81 10.31
C TYR A 336 -1.32 -1.28 10.52
N PHE A 337 -0.99 -1.69 11.74
CA PHE A 337 0.34 -2.16 12.10
C PHE A 337 0.29 -3.65 12.47
N VAL A 338 0.34 -4.50 11.45
CA VAL A 338 0.37 -5.97 11.59
C VAL A 338 1.68 -6.46 10.98
N PRO A 339 2.81 -6.22 11.67
CA PRO A 339 4.13 -6.32 11.06
C PRO A 339 4.44 -7.76 10.66
N GLU A 340 5.13 -7.89 9.53
CA GLU A 340 5.81 -9.13 9.14
C GLU A 340 6.93 -9.43 10.16
N GLU A 341 7.30 -10.70 10.31
CA GLU A 341 8.25 -11.16 11.34
C GLU A 341 9.60 -10.42 11.29
N SER A 342 10.18 -10.24 10.10
CA SER A 342 11.43 -9.50 9.91
C SER A 342 11.29 -8.02 10.27
N LEU A 343 10.13 -7.41 10.01
CA LEU A 343 9.87 -6.01 10.39
C LEU A 343 9.73 -5.88 11.91
N LEU A 344 9.03 -6.82 12.55
CA LEU A 344 8.87 -6.87 14.00
C LEU A 344 10.23 -7.06 14.70
N GLU A 345 11.05 -7.98 14.20
CA GLU A 345 12.41 -8.21 14.70
C GLU A 345 13.29 -6.98 14.51
N ALA A 346 13.24 -6.31 13.35
CA ALA A 346 14.02 -5.11 13.11
C ALA A 346 13.65 -3.98 14.10
N ILE A 347 12.35 -3.77 14.32
CA ILE A 347 11.85 -2.73 15.24
C ILE A 347 12.24 -3.03 16.68
N THR A 348 11.99 -4.24 17.16
CA THR A 348 12.34 -4.63 18.53
C THR A 348 13.86 -4.62 18.74
N SER A 349 14.64 -5.03 17.73
CA SER A 349 16.10 -4.91 17.74
C SER A 349 16.55 -3.46 17.81
N ALA A 350 15.88 -2.52 17.13
CA ALA A 350 16.21 -1.10 17.24
C ALA A 350 16.01 -0.61 18.68
N CYS A 351 14.90 -0.97 19.33
CA CYS A 351 14.69 -0.62 20.73
C CYS A 351 15.77 -1.21 21.65
N TYR A 352 16.16 -2.47 21.47
CA TYR A 352 17.23 -3.08 22.27
C TYR A 352 18.62 -2.47 22.02
N ARG A 353 18.84 -1.84 20.87
CA ARG A 353 20.05 -1.02 20.60
C ARG A 353 19.99 0.37 21.27
N GLY A 354 18.88 0.73 21.91
CA GLY A 354 18.67 2.04 22.52
C GLY A 354 18.06 3.09 21.57
N VAL A 355 17.64 2.69 20.36
CA VAL A 355 16.96 3.60 19.41
C VAL A 355 15.54 3.86 19.91
N ARG A 356 15.15 5.14 20.00
CA ARG A 356 13.78 5.52 20.37
C ARG A 356 12.83 5.22 19.21
N VAL A 357 11.82 4.39 19.44
CA VAL A 357 10.80 4.09 18.43
C VAL A 357 9.44 4.64 18.87
N ASP A 358 8.90 5.59 18.12
CA ASP A 358 7.55 6.13 18.26
C ASP A 358 6.64 5.51 17.18
N LEU A 359 5.56 4.82 17.57
CA LEU A 359 4.57 4.22 16.68
C LEU A 359 3.22 4.92 16.81
N LEU A 360 2.84 5.70 15.80
CA LEU A 360 1.55 6.37 15.67
C LEU A 360 0.50 5.45 15.03
N VAL A 361 -0.61 5.23 15.76
CA VAL A 361 -1.76 4.42 15.36
C VAL A 361 -3.06 5.15 15.70
N SER A 362 -4.19 4.72 15.11
CA SER A 362 -5.50 5.27 15.49
C SER A 362 -5.98 4.70 16.83
N ALA A 363 -6.48 5.55 17.74
CA ALA A 363 -7.12 5.10 19.00
C ALA A 363 -8.32 4.17 18.73
N LYS A 364 -9.06 4.44 17.66
CA LYS A 364 -10.16 3.59 17.18
C LYS A 364 -10.02 3.36 15.69
N SER A 365 -9.70 2.12 15.31
CA SER A 365 -9.62 1.73 13.90
C SER A 365 -11.00 1.69 13.24
N ASP A 366 -11.01 1.84 11.93
CA ASP A 366 -12.21 1.70 11.10
C ASP A 366 -12.59 0.24 10.83
N GLN A 367 -11.62 -0.68 10.92
CA GLN A 367 -11.76 -2.11 10.64
C GLN A 367 -11.57 -2.97 11.91
N PHE A 368 -12.62 -3.69 12.31
CA PHE A 368 -12.63 -4.49 13.53
C PHE A 368 -11.55 -5.58 13.54
N MET A 369 -11.47 -6.41 12.49
CA MET A 369 -10.51 -7.53 12.44
C MET A 369 -9.07 -7.03 12.51
N VAL A 370 -8.75 -5.99 11.72
CA VAL A 370 -7.40 -5.42 11.66
C VAL A 370 -7.02 -4.76 12.99
N HIS A 371 -7.96 -4.07 13.66
CA HIS A 371 -7.72 -3.46 14.97
C HIS A 371 -7.24 -4.46 16.02
N HIS A 372 -7.88 -5.61 16.07
CA HIS A 372 -7.56 -6.65 17.04
C HIS A 372 -6.32 -7.44 16.63
N ALA A 373 -6.12 -7.69 15.33
CA ALA A 373 -4.90 -8.30 14.82
C ALA A 373 -3.65 -7.45 15.15
N GLN A 374 -3.68 -6.13 14.95
CA GLN A 374 -2.56 -5.25 15.34
C GLN A 374 -2.37 -5.18 16.85
N SER A 375 -3.48 -5.13 17.60
CA SER A 375 -3.47 -5.06 19.07
C SER A 375 -2.71 -6.25 19.68
N ALA A 376 -2.78 -7.42 19.05
CA ALA A 376 -2.08 -8.62 19.51
C ALA A 376 -0.55 -8.47 19.55
N TYR A 377 0.03 -7.50 18.83
CA TYR A 377 1.47 -7.21 18.85
C TYR A 377 1.87 -6.14 19.88
N TYR A 378 0.93 -5.36 20.41
CA TYR A 378 1.24 -4.21 21.26
C TYR A 378 1.96 -4.60 22.54
N GLU A 379 1.62 -5.74 23.15
CA GLU A 379 2.30 -6.15 24.38
C GLU A 379 3.80 -6.45 24.15
N GLN A 380 4.13 -7.13 23.05
CA GLN A 380 5.51 -7.42 22.67
C GLN A 380 6.27 -6.14 22.35
N LEU A 381 5.64 -5.22 21.60
CA LEU A 381 6.23 -3.94 21.22
C LEU A 381 6.50 -3.05 22.45
N LEU A 382 5.52 -2.91 23.34
CA LEU A 382 5.64 -2.13 24.57
C LEU A 382 6.73 -2.69 25.49
N LYS A 383 6.80 -4.03 25.64
CA LYS A 383 7.86 -4.69 26.41
C LYS A 383 9.25 -4.48 25.81
N ALA A 384 9.37 -4.41 24.49
CA ALA A 384 10.63 -4.14 23.81
C ALA A 384 11.07 -2.66 23.93
N GLY A 385 10.16 -1.75 24.28
CA GLY A 385 10.45 -0.31 24.44
C GLY A 385 9.86 0.59 23.35
N VAL A 386 8.99 0.07 22.48
CA VAL A 386 8.27 0.89 21.49
C VAL A 386 7.25 1.78 22.21
N ARG A 387 7.27 3.08 21.91
CA ARG A 387 6.29 4.05 22.41
C ARG A 387 5.11 4.12 21.46
N ILE A 388 3.96 3.58 21.87
CA ILE A 388 2.76 3.55 21.03
C ILE A 388 1.92 4.79 21.33
N TRP A 389 1.54 5.53 20.28
CA TRP A 389 0.80 6.78 20.34
C TRP A 389 -0.54 6.64 19.64
N GLU A 390 -1.63 6.79 20.40
CA GLU A 390 -3.00 6.67 19.92
C GLU A 390 -3.54 8.04 19.46
N PHE A 391 -3.72 8.20 18.15
CA PHE A 391 -4.34 9.38 17.54
C PHE A 391 -5.84 9.46 17.87
N PRO A 392 -6.37 10.63 18.26
CA PRO A 392 -7.68 10.74 18.91
C PRO A 392 -8.85 10.40 17.98
N ALA A 393 -9.82 9.64 18.50
CA ALA A 393 -11.11 9.44 17.86
C ALA A 393 -11.94 10.76 17.84
N PRO A 394 -12.83 10.98 16.84
CA PRO A 394 -13.28 10.02 15.81
C PRO A 394 -12.38 9.97 14.56
N PHE A 395 -11.25 10.66 14.56
CA PHE A 395 -10.34 10.68 13.43
C PHE A 395 -9.65 9.32 13.24
N VAL A 396 -9.46 8.95 11.98
CA VAL A 396 -8.74 7.74 11.58
C VAL A 396 -7.44 8.20 10.92
N LEU A 397 -6.33 8.05 11.64
CA LEU A 397 -5.00 8.37 11.13
C LEU A 397 -4.65 7.36 10.04
N HIS A 398 -4.64 7.80 8.78
CA HIS A 398 -4.47 6.96 7.60
C HIS A 398 -3.27 7.38 6.74
N THR A 399 -2.48 8.36 7.19
CA THR A 399 -1.14 8.64 6.66
C THR A 399 -0.24 7.41 6.85
N LYS A 400 0.62 7.10 5.87
CA LYS A 400 1.68 6.10 6.01
C LYS A 400 3.05 6.70 5.76
N PHE A 401 3.87 6.75 6.81
CA PHE A 401 5.26 7.14 6.67
C PHE A 401 6.14 6.50 7.73
N MET A 402 7.43 6.42 7.43
CA MET A 402 8.51 6.16 8.38
C MET A 402 9.54 7.27 8.24
N LEU A 403 10.03 7.79 9.36
CA LEU A 403 11.09 8.79 9.41
C LEU A 403 12.14 8.31 10.41
N ILE A 404 13.41 8.37 10.01
CA ILE A 404 14.54 7.92 10.81
C ILE A 404 15.48 9.10 11.02
N ASP A 405 15.95 9.25 12.26
CA ASP A 405 17.03 10.14 12.68
C ASP A 405 16.86 11.58 12.16
N ASP A 406 15.67 12.17 12.33
CA ASP A 406 15.21 13.44 11.70
C ASP A 406 16.01 14.71 12.04
N HIS A 407 17.03 14.57 12.87
CA HIS A 407 17.96 15.63 13.26
C HIS A 407 19.42 15.32 12.90
N LEU A 408 19.70 14.14 12.33
CA LEU A 408 21.03 13.72 11.92
C LEU A 408 21.22 13.84 10.40
N PRO A 409 22.46 13.96 9.92
CA PRO A 409 22.77 13.86 8.49
C PRO A 409 22.35 12.53 7.85
N THR A 410 22.10 11.50 8.65
CA THR A 410 21.57 10.19 8.24
C THR A 410 20.05 10.14 8.12
N SER A 411 19.37 11.29 8.23
CA SER A 411 17.92 11.41 8.10
C SER A 411 17.43 10.80 6.80
N VAL A 412 16.50 9.85 6.91
CA VAL A 412 15.83 9.24 5.76
C VAL A 412 14.36 9.01 6.06
N ALA A 413 13.52 8.98 5.03
CA ALA A 413 12.11 8.71 5.19
C ALA A 413 11.54 7.84 4.08
N VAL A 414 10.37 7.26 4.36
CA VAL A 414 9.49 6.66 3.36
C VAL A 414 8.10 7.21 3.58
N VAL A 415 7.43 7.62 2.52
CA VAL A 415 6.02 8.05 2.53
C VAL A 415 5.30 7.46 1.33
N GLY A 416 4.04 7.06 1.48
CA GLY A 416 3.30 6.50 0.34
C GLY A 416 1.98 5.86 0.71
N SER A 417 1.62 4.83 -0.06
CA SER A 417 0.37 4.11 0.11
C SER A 417 0.47 2.86 0.99
N SER A 418 1.68 2.30 1.12
CA SER A 418 1.93 1.06 1.85
C SER A 418 1.68 1.20 3.34
N ASN A 419 0.83 0.34 3.91
CA ASN A 419 0.83 0.15 5.36
C ASN A 419 2.04 -0.70 5.77
N MET A 420 2.32 -0.75 7.06
CA MET A 420 3.31 -1.64 7.65
C MET A 420 2.65 -2.95 8.09
N ASP A 421 2.00 -3.63 7.14
CA ASP A 421 1.32 -4.90 7.34
C ASP A 421 1.70 -5.95 6.28
N ILE A 422 1.50 -7.22 6.61
CA ILE A 422 1.81 -8.35 5.72
C ILE A 422 1.17 -8.17 4.34
N ARG A 423 -0.08 -7.71 4.28
CA ARG A 423 -0.81 -7.52 3.02
C ARG A 423 -0.16 -6.49 2.12
N SER A 424 0.31 -5.38 2.66
CA SER A 424 0.96 -4.31 1.91
C SER A 424 2.33 -4.74 1.39
N PHE A 425 2.98 -5.69 2.06
CA PHE A 425 4.26 -6.23 1.60
C PHE A 425 4.13 -7.35 0.56
N THR A 426 3.06 -8.15 0.60
CA THR A 426 2.94 -9.37 -0.22
C THR A 426 1.79 -9.37 -1.23
N LEU A 427 0.64 -8.78 -0.89
CA LEU A 427 -0.61 -8.94 -1.64
C LEU A 427 -1.07 -7.68 -2.38
N ASN A 428 -0.91 -6.51 -1.78
CA ASN A 428 -1.42 -5.27 -2.36
C ASN A 428 -0.40 -4.65 -3.30
N TYR A 429 -0.87 -4.10 -4.41
CA TYR A 429 -0.05 -3.18 -5.18
C TYR A 429 0.06 -1.87 -4.40
N GLU A 430 1.29 -1.46 -4.09
CA GLU A 430 1.58 -0.26 -3.31
C GLU A 430 2.67 0.56 -4.00
N SER A 431 2.78 1.83 -3.61
CA SER A 431 3.80 2.77 -4.03
C SER A 431 4.38 3.49 -2.82
N SER A 432 5.67 3.34 -2.61
CA SER A 432 6.43 4.02 -1.55
C SER A 432 7.43 4.98 -2.18
N LEU A 433 7.56 6.18 -1.64
CA LEU A 433 8.58 7.15 -2.02
C LEU A 433 9.67 7.15 -0.93
N PHE A 434 10.85 6.64 -1.26
CA PHE A 434 12.03 6.74 -0.42
C PHE A 434 12.64 8.13 -0.58
N VAL A 435 12.92 8.78 0.55
CA VAL A 435 13.49 10.12 0.65
C VAL A 435 14.86 9.97 1.28
N ALA A 436 15.88 10.02 0.44
CA ALA A 436 17.28 9.85 0.87
C ALA A 436 17.88 11.16 1.43
N SER A 437 17.38 12.31 0.96
CA SER A 437 17.73 13.63 1.47
C SER A 437 16.71 14.67 1.01
N GLY A 438 16.70 15.84 1.67
CA GLY A 438 15.98 17.04 1.21
C GLY A 438 14.84 17.52 2.11
N SER A 439 14.11 18.53 1.63
CA SER A 439 13.10 19.29 2.39
C SER A 439 11.89 18.45 2.84
N LEU A 440 11.56 17.35 2.17
CA LEU A 440 10.44 16.47 2.57
C LEU A 440 10.68 15.82 3.94
N LEU A 441 11.94 15.58 4.33
CA LEU A 441 12.28 15.04 5.65
C LEU A 441 11.79 15.98 6.76
N SER A 442 12.06 17.29 6.64
CA SER A 442 11.61 18.30 7.60
C SER A 442 10.08 18.45 7.59
N MET A 443 9.42 18.35 6.44
CA MET A 443 7.96 18.39 6.35
C MET A 443 7.32 17.19 7.06
N LEU A 444 7.89 15.99 6.92
CA LEU A 444 7.45 14.77 7.59
C LEU A 444 7.74 14.80 9.10
N SER A 445 8.89 15.34 9.52
CA SER A 445 9.21 15.57 10.93
C SER A 445 8.15 16.48 11.58
N ALA A 446 7.86 17.63 10.94
CA ALA A 446 6.83 18.55 11.42
C ALA A 446 5.42 17.92 11.43
N LEU A 447 5.10 17.08 10.45
CA LEU A 447 3.84 16.34 10.42
C LEU A 447 3.74 15.34 11.58
N GLY A 448 4.79 14.54 11.79
CA GLY A 448 4.87 13.57 12.88
C GLY A 448 4.78 14.24 14.24
N ALA A 449 5.46 15.38 14.44
CA ALA A 449 5.36 16.17 15.66
C ALA A 449 3.94 16.65 15.95
N ARG A 450 3.21 17.14 14.92
CA ARG A 450 1.79 17.52 15.07
C ARG A 450 0.90 16.34 15.44
N TYR A 451 1.14 15.17 14.86
CA TYR A 451 0.39 13.96 15.21
C TYR A 451 0.69 13.50 16.64
N LEU A 452 1.94 13.51 17.06
CA LEU A 452 2.35 13.17 18.43
C LEU A 452 1.74 14.13 19.46
N ALA A 453 1.72 15.44 19.17
CA ALA A 453 1.23 16.47 20.10
C ALA A 453 -0.25 16.30 20.50
N VAL A 454 -1.07 15.71 19.64
CA VAL A 454 -2.50 15.44 19.91
C VAL A 454 -2.78 13.98 20.30
N SER A 455 -1.76 13.13 20.22
CA SER A 455 -1.90 11.70 20.50
C SER A 455 -1.66 11.40 21.97
N ARG A 456 -2.24 10.29 22.44
CA ARG A 456 -2.03 9.80 23.80
C ARG A 456 -1.10 8.60 23.80
N GLU A 457 -0.10 8.59 24.67
CA GLU A 457 0.75 7.42 24.86
C GLU A 457 -0.02 6.25 25.48
N LEU A 458 0.10 5.08 24.87
CA LEU A 458 -0.40 3.81 25.38
C LEU A 458 0.71 3.13 26.17
N THR A 459 0.58 3.09 27.49
CA THR A 459 1.60 2.46 28.35
C THR A 459 1.35 0.96 28.53
N LEU A 460 2.39 0.23 28.94
CA LEU A 460 2.30 -1.20 29.23
C LEU A 460 1.32 -1.49 30.37
N GLU A 461 1.30 -0.67 31.41
CA GLU A 461 0.41 -0.79 32.58
C GLU A 461 -1.04 -0.67 32.14
N ARG A 462 -1.34 0.35 31.32
CA ARG A 462 -2.68 0.53 30.74
C ARG A 462 -3.06 -0.63 29.83
N TRP A 463 -2.12 -1.10 29.00
CA TRP A 463 -2.37 -2.21 28.10
C TRP A 463 -2.67 -3.50 28.87
N ALA A 464 -2.00 -3.74 29.99
CA ALA A 464 -2.18 -4.92 30.84
C ALA A 464 -3.58 -5.00 31.49
N GLN A 465 -4.23 -3.86 31.74
CA GLN A 465 -5.56 -3.77 32.34
C GLN A 465 -6.71 -4.19 31.41
N ARG A 466 -6.42 -4.53 30.15
CA ARG A 466 -7.47 -4.93 29.19
C ARG A 466 -8.18 -6.23 29.64
N PRO A 467 -9.52 -6.32 29.50
CA PRO A 467 -10.27 -7.52 29.89
C PRO A 467 -9.81 -8.79 29.17
N TRP A 468 -9.95 -9.95 29.83
CA TRP A 468 -9.52 -11.24 29.29
C TRP A 468 -10.19 -11.57 27.94
N TYR A 469 -11.46 -11.21 27.76
CA TYR A 469 -12.19 -11.46 26.51
C TYR A 469 -11.61 -10.65 25.34
N ARG A 470 -11.14 -9.41 25.60
CA ARG A 470 -10.47 -8.59 24.59
C ARG A 470 -9.15 -9.24 24.19
N ARG A 471 -8.37 -9.71 25.16
CA ARG A 471 -7.11 -10.44 24.91
C ARG A 471 -7.33 -11.70 24.08
N TYR A 472 -8.39 -12.46 24.36
CA TYR A 472 -8.75 -13.64 23.58
C TYR A 472 -9.09 -13.27 22.12
N ILE A 473 -9.91 -12.24 21.92
CA ILE A 473 -10.27 -11.74 20.57
C ILE A 473 -9.02 -11.27 19.80
N ASP A 474 -8.13 -10.50 20.45
CA ASP A 474 -6.87 -10.05 19.85
C ASP A 474 -6.04 -11.25 19.38
N ASN A 475 -5.85 -12.25 20.24
CA ASN A 475 -5.07 -13.46 19.94
C ASN A 475 -5.68 -14.28 18.79
N VAL A 476 -7.00 -14.45 18.77
CA VAL A 476 -7.69 -15.16 17.68
C VAL A 476 -7.52 -14.40 16.36
N LEU A 477 -7.71 -13.07 16.38
CA LEU A 477 -7.62 -12.26 15.17
C LEU A 477 -6.18 -12.11 14.67
N LYS A 478 -5.15 -12.27 15.53
CA LYS A 478 -3.76 -12.42 15.11
C LYS A 478 -3.58 -13.57 14.11
N LEU A 479 -4.26 -14.71 14.29
CA LEU A 479 -4.12 -15.87 13.40
C LEU A 479 -4.59 -15.58 11.97
N THR A 480 -5.45 -14.57 11.78
CA THR A 480 -5.92 -14.19 10.45
C THR A 480 -4.81 -13.59 9.57
N SER A 481 -3.71 -13.12 10.15
CA SER A 481 -2.56 -12.61 9.40
C SER A 481 -1.76 -13.75 8.74
N ALA A 482 -1.78 -14.97 9.31
CA ALA A 482 -1.12 -16.12 8.73
C ALA A 482 -1.83 -16.67 7.49
N LEU A 483 -3.12 -16.36 7.31
CA LEU A 483 -3.89 -16.74 6.12
C LEU A 483 -3.73 -15.75 4.95
N GLN A 484 -2.98 -14.66 5.15
CA GLN A 484 -2.74 -13.61 4.17
C GLN A 484 -1.47 -13.85 3.36
#